data_AF-A0A7V7T0C8-F1
#
_entry.id   AF-A0A7V7T0C8-F1
#
_cell.length_a   1.000
_cell.length_b   1.000
_cell.length_c   1.000
_cell.angle_alpha   90.00
_cell.angle_beta   90.00
_cell.angle_gamma   90.00
#
_symmetry.space_group_name_H-M   'P 1'
#
loop_
_entity.id
_entity.type
_entity.pdbx_description
1 polymer ?
#
loop_
_entity_poly.entity_id
_entity_poly.type
_entity_poly.pdbx_seq_one_letter_code
_entity_poly.pdbx_strand_id
1 'polypeptide(L)'
;MRATKRWRKSTGCIALLVSIASTLAQGVEPAAANRVANDQWSFAVAERRMQEIHAIGAQLTALSREALPTGLSAAERTELARFTHWLYNSARKFHHLARGWGAFLKRVPRSAAADPTQQERLQEMNRSFSLRYLNMVSSATDEVLAFRFDNPALRTRHEKVVRLIAHLQ
;
A
#
# COMPACT_ATOMS: atom_id res chain seq x y z
N MET A 1 -52.09 10.37 24.11
CA MET A 1 -51.66 10.12 22.72
C MET A 1 -50.15 10.35 22.63
N ARG A 2 -49.43 9.43 21.96
CA ARG A 2 -47.98 9.20 22.08
C ARG A 2 -47.14 10.18 21.26
N ALA A 3 -46.02 10.63 21.83
CA ALA A 3 -44.96 11.36 21.15
C ALA A 3 -44.08 10.42 20.30
N THR A 4 -43.72 10.84 19.09
CA THR A 4 -42.76 10.13 18.22
C THR A 4 -41.54 10.99 17.91
N LYS A 5 -40.40 10.62 18.49
CA LYS A 5 -39.03 10.96 18.07
C LYS A 5 -38.71 10.28 16.72
N ARG A 6 -38.04 10.94 15.76
CA ARG A 6 -37.00 10.28 14.93
C ARG A 6 -36.02 11.22 14.17
N TRP A 7 -34.82 11.36 14.76
CA TRP A 7 -33.47 11.20 14.16
C TRP A 7 -33.08 11.90 12.83
N ARG A 8 -32.21 12.92 12.95
CA ARG A 8 -31.23 13.34 11.94
C ARG A 8 -30.19 12.24 11.71
N LYS A 9 -29.81 11.94 10.46
CA LYS A 9 -28.53 11.28 10.13
C LYS A 9 -27.92 11.81 8.83
N SER A 10 -26.84 12.57 9.03
CA SER A 10 -25.62 12.75 8.24
C SER A 10 -25.54 12.17 6.82
N THR A 11 -25.69 13.03 5.82
CA THR A 11 -25.31 12.81 4.41
C THR A 11 -23.93 13.38 4.04
N GLY A 12 -23.12 13.78 5.03
CA GLY A 12 -21.94 14.62 4.80
C GLY A 12 -20.58 13.93 4.61
N CYS A 13 -20.46 12.59 4.61
CA CYS A 13 -19.14 11.93 4.59
C CYS A 13 -18.86 11.02 3.38
N ILE A 14 -19.80 10.87 2.44
CA ILE A 14 -19.68 9.85 1.37
C ILE A 14 -19.22 10.45 0.02
N ALA A 15 -19.40 11.75 -0.21
CA ALA A 15 -19.02 12.38 -1.47
C ALA A 15 -17.50 12.58 -1.65
N LEU A 16 -16.69 12.53 -0.58
CA LEU A 16 -15.27 12.88 -0.66
C LEU A 16 -14.35 11.72 -1.10
N LEU A 17 -14.85 10.48 -1.15
CA LEU A 17 -14.02 9.30 -1.47
C LEU A 17 -14.14 8.82 -2.93
N VAL A 18 -15.21 9.22 -3.64
CA VAL A 18 -15.43 8.85 -5.04
C VAL A 18 -14.56 9.68 -6.00
N SER A 19 -14.24 10.94 -5.67
CA SER A 19 -13.41 11.80 -6.52
C SER A 19 -11.93 11.40 -6.60
N ILE A 20 -11.43 10.51 -5.73
CA ILE A 20 -10.01 10.12 -5.74
C ILE A 20 -9.74 8.99 -6.75
N ALA A 21 -10.76 8.22 -7.15
CA ALA A 21 -10.58 7.13 -8.12
C ALA A 21 -10.22 7.65 -9.52
N SER A 22 -10.80 8.78 -9.95
CA SER A 22 -10.56 9.34 -11.29
C SER A 22 -9.20 10.04 -11.44
N THR A 23 -8.60 10.56 -10.36
CA THR A 23 -7.29 11.24 -10.43
C THR A 23 -6.11 10.27 -10.38
N LEU A 24 -6.30 9.05 -9.86
CA LEU A 24 -5.22 8.06 -9.71
C LEU A 24 -5.00 7.16 -10.95
N ALA A 25 -5.90 7.24 -11.95
CA ALA A 25 -5.83 6.43 -13.16
C ALA A 25 -4.88 6.97 -14.24
N GLN A 26 -4.37 8.21 -14.11
CA GLN A 26 -3.60 8.88 -15.15
C GLN A 26 -2.11 8.48 -15.23
N GLY A 27 -1.66 7.48 -14.47
CA GLY A 27 -0.26 7.01 -14.50
C GLY A 27 -0.09 5.50 -14.39
N VAL A 28 -1.16 4.71 -14.55
CA VAL A 28 -1.10 3.26 -14.42
C VAL A 28 -0.90 2.62 -15.80
N GLU A 29 0.22 1.93 -15.97
CA GLU A 29 0.52 1.09 -17.14
C GLU A 29 -0.71 0.22 -17.51
N PRO A 30 -1.09 0.13 -18.80
CA PRO A 30 -2.30 -0.59 -19.23
C PRO A 30 -2.30 -2.08 -18.83
N ALA A 31 -1.12 -2.70 -18.68
CA ALA A 31 -0.97 -4.07 -18.17
C ALA A 31 -1.37 -4.21 -16.70
N ALA A 32 -1.07 -3.20 -15.86
CA ALA A 32 -1.48 -3.15 -14.46
C ALA A 32 -2.99 -2.95 -14.30
N ALA A 33 -3.60 -2.11 -15.14
CA ALA A 33 -5.05 -1.93 -15.18
C ALA A 33 -5.78 -3.24 -15.57
N ASN A 34 -5.20 -4.04 -16.47
CA ASN A 34 -5.76 -5.34 -16.88
C ASN A 34 -5.66 -6.42 -15.79
N ARG A 35 -4.61 -6.44 -14.96
CA ARG A 35 -4.52 -7.36 -13.81
C ARG A 35 -5.57 -7.06 -12.75
N VAL A 36 -5.83 -5.77 -12.48
CA VAL A 36 -6.88 -5.34 -11.55
C VAL A 36 -8.28 -5.68 -12.06
N ALA A 37 -8.49 -5.71 -13.38
CA ALA A 37 -9.77 -6.07 -13.99
C ALA A 37 -10.08 -7.59 -13.92
N ASN A 38 -9.05 -8.43 -13.80
CA ASN A 38 -9.19 -9.90 -13.80
C ASN A 38 -9.11 -10.53 -12.40
N ASP A 39 -8.82 -9.75 -11.36
CA ASP A 39 -8.87 -10.22 -9.98
C ASP A 39 -10.32 -10.47 -9.57
N GLN A 40 -10.72 -11.74 -9.48
CA GLN A 40 -11.94 -12.11 -8.77
C GLN A 40 -11.82 -11.64 -7.32
N TRP A 41 -12.57 -10.61 -6.98
CA TRP A 41 -12.64 -10.09 -5.64
C TRP A 41 -13.16 -11.19 -4.69
N SER A 42 -12.41 -11.46 -3.63
CA SER A 42 -12.87 -12.23 -2.47
C SER A 42 -12.23 -11.67 -1.20
N PHE A 43 -12.91 -11.84 -0.07
CA PHE A 43 -12.37 -11.45 1.22
C PHE A 43 -11.02 -12.12 1.51
N ALA A 44 -10.84 -13.39 1.14
CA ALA A 44 -9.59 -14.12 1.34
C ALA A 44 -8.43 -13.51 0.55
N VAL A 45 -8.66 -13.13 -0.72
CA VAL A 45 -7.65 -12.45 -1.54
C VAL A 45 -7.31 -11.08 -0.95
N ALA A 46 -8.32 -10.33 -0.50
CA ALA A 46 -8.13 -9.02 0.09
C ALA A 46 -7.37 -9.07 1.44
N GLU A 47 -7.66 -10.07 2.28
CA GLU A 47 -6.95 -10.31 3.54
C GLU A 47 -5.49 -10.73 3.29
N ARG A 48 -5.24 -11.58 2.30
CA ARG A 48 -3.87 -11.97 1.91
C ARG A 48 -3.03 -10.76 1.47
N ARG A 49 -3.56 -9.92 0.58
CA ARG A 49 -2.87 -8.69 0.13
C ARG A 49 -2.54 -7.76 1.29
N MET A 50 -3.48 -7.60 2.23
CA MET A 50 -3.25 -6.82 3.44
C MET A 50 -2.06 -7.36 4.25
N GLN A 51 -2.00 -8.69 4.42
CA GLN A 51 -0.91 -9.35 5.16
C GLN A 51 0.43 -9.18 4.46
N GLU A 52 0.49 -9.33 3.14
CA GLU A 52 1.70 -9.13 2.33
C GLU A 52 2.24 -7.70 2.47
N ILE A 53 1.37 -6.69 2.30
CA ILE A 53 1.71 -5.27 2.48
C ILE A 53 2.22 -5.01 3.90
N HIS A 54 1.58 -5.60 4.92
CA HIS A 54 2.00 -5.46 6.30
C HIS A 54 3.37 -6.11 6.58
N ALA A 55 3.60 -7.30 6.03
CA ALA A 55 4.86 -8.02 6.16
C ALA A 55 6.02 -7.21 5.56
N ILE A 56 5.80 -6.54 4.43
CA ILE A 56 6.83 -5.73 3.78
C ILE A 56 7.10 -4.44 4.53
N GLY A 57 6.05 -3.77 5.02
CA GLY A 57 6.24 -2.64 5.94
C GLY A 57 7.10 -3.02 7.15
N ALA A 58 6.88 -4.21 7.71
CA ALA A 58 7.66 -4.72 8.83
C ALA A 58 9.12 -5.02 8.42
N GLN A 59 9.34 -5.66 7.27
CA GLN A 59 10.70 -5.94 6.77
C GLN A 59 11.48 -4.67 6.45
N LEU A 60 10.86 -3.67 5.80
CA LEU A 60 11.48 -2.36 5.56
C LEU A 60 11.81 -1.65 6.87
N THR A 61 10.95 -1.75 7.88
CA THR A 61 11.22 -1.21 9.23
C THR A 61 12.42 -1.91 9.87
N ALA A 62 12.49 -3.24 9.81
CA ALA A 62 13.62 -4.01 10.33
C ALA A 62 14.92 -3.61 9.63
N LEU A 63 14.91 -3.57 8.30
CA LEU A 63 16.04 -3.15 7.48
C LEU A 63 16.47 -1.72 7.85
N SER A 64 15.55 -0.78 8.05
CA SER A 64 15.88 0.60 8.47
C SER A 64 16.61 0.69 9.82
N ARG A 65 16.47 -0.32 10.67
CA ARG A 65 17.07 -0.37 12.03
C ARG A 65 18.35 -1.21 12.09
N GLU A 66 18.73 -1.87 11.00
CA GLU A 66 19.99 -2.60 10.94
C GLU A 66 21.18 -1.65 11.16
N ALA A 67 22.15 -2.12 11.94
CA ALA A 67 23.37 -1.37 12.27
C ALA A 67 24.11 -0.91 11.01
N LEU A 68 24.72 0.27 11.09
CA LEU A 68 25.51 0.83 10.01
C LEU A 68 26.83 0.05 9.87
N PRO A 69 27.26 -0.31 8.65
CA PRO A 69 28.59 -0.87 8.44
C PRO A 69 29.68 0.08 8.96
N THR A 70 30.76 -0.50 9.50
CA THR A 70 31.96 0.25 9.89
C THR A 70 32.81 0.58 8.66
N GLY A 71 33.62 1.64 8.74
CA GLY A 71 34.57 1.99 7.67
C GLY A 71 33.99 2.72 6.47
N LEU A 72 32.76 3.25 6.58
CA LEU A 72 32.15 4.07 5.53
C LEU A 72 32.79 5.46 5.44
N SER A 73 33.04 5.90 4.21
CA SER A 73 33.38 7.28 3.85
C SER A 73 32.23 8.26 4.18
N ALA A 74 32.52 9.56 4.18
CA ALA A 74 31.51 10.58 4.45
C ALA A 74 30.36 10.57 3.41
N ALA A 75 30.68 10.33 2.14
CA ALA A 75 29.70 10.22 1.07
C ALA A 75 28.78 9.01 1.26
N GLU A 76 29.35 7.84 1.55
CA GLU A 76 28.57 6.61 1.80
C GLU A 76 27.68 6.72 3.03
N ARG A 77 28.13 7.39 4.10
CA ARG A 77 27.30 7.66 5.29
C ARG A 77 26.11 8.54 4.95
N THR A 78 26.32 9.54 4.11
CA THR A 78 25.25 10.45 3.66
C THR A 78 24.22 9.70 2.83
N GLU A 79 24.67 8.89 1.88
CA GLU A 79 23.78 8.11 1.03
C GLU A 79 23.02 7.04 1.83
N LEU A 80 23.70 6.39 2.78
CA LEU A 80 23.07 5.44 3.70
C LEU A 80 22.02 6.10 4.61
N ALA A 81 22.26 7.33 5.07
CA ALA A 81 21.27 8.07 5.84
C ALA A 81 20.02 8.38 5.00
N ARG A 82 20.21 8.83 3.74
CA ARG A 82 19.10 9.04 2.79
C ARG A 82 18.32 7.76 2.53
N PHE A 83 19.03 6.65 2.29
CA PHE A 83 18.41 5.35 2.07
C PHE A 83 17.66 4.83 3.29
N THR A 84 18.22 4.98 4.50
CA THR A 84 17.58 4.58 5.75
C THR A 84 16.31 5.41 6.02
N HIS A 85 16.36 6.71 5.75
CA HIS A 85 15.20 7.58 5.84
C HIS A 85 14.11 7.16 4.85
N TRP A 86 14.51 6.84 3.62
CA TRP A 86 13.61 6.31 2.60
C TRP A 86 12.96 4.99 3.03
N LEU A 87 13.73 4.02 3.55
CA LEU A 87 13.20 2.75 4.06
C LEU A 87 12.12 2.97 5.12
N TYR A 88 12.37 3.88 6.08
CA TYR A 88 11.42 4.21 7.13
C TYR A 88 10.13 4.84 6.57
N ASN A 89 10.25 5.78 5.64
CA ASN A 89 9.09 6.43 5.04
C ASN A 89 8.27 5.45 4.18
N SER A 90 8.93 4.61 3.38
CA SER A 90 8.29 3.57 2.59
C SER A 90 7.57 2.58 3.51
N ALA A 91 8.21 2.08 4.57
CA ALA A 91 7.57 1.23 5.56
C ALA A 91 6.28 1.85 6.13
N ARG A 92 6.30 3.15 6.44
CA ARG A 92 5.11 3.88 6.91
C ARG A 92 4.00 3.92 5.85
N LYS A 93 4.33 4.16 4.58
CA LYS A 93 3.35 4.15 3.46
C LYS A 93 2.67 2.77 3.38
N PHE A 94 3.45 1.68 3.39
CA PHE A 94 2.93 0.30 3.39
C PHE A 94 2.03 0.03 4.59
N HIS A 95 2.48 0.33 5.81
CA HIS A 95 1.66 0.14 7.02
C HIS A 95 0.39 0.98 7.04
N HIS A 96 0.41 2.18 6.47
CA HIS A 96 -0.77 3.03 6.38
C HIS A 96 -1.79 2.43 5.41
N LEU A 97 -1.33 1.97 4.24
CA LEU A 97 -2.18 1.31 3.25
C LEU A 97 -2.82 0.03 3.81
N ALA A 98 -2.02 -0.83 4.45
CA ALA A 98 -2.52 -2.06 5.08
C ALA A 98 -3.55 -1.76 6.18
N ARG A 99 -3.31 -0.75 7.03
CA ARG A 99 -4.26 -0.34 8.07
C ARG A 99 -5.57 0.18 7.51
N GLY A 100 -5.51 1.03 6.48
CA GLY A 100 -6.71 1.55 5.82
C GLY A 100 -7.57 0.43 5.23
N TRP A 101 -6.93 -0.52 4.56
CA TRP A 101 -7.61 -1.66 3.96
C TRP A 101 -8.16 -2.64 5.01
N GLY A 102 -7.39 -2.96 6.05
CA GLY A 102 -7.86 -3.79 7.16
C GLY A 102 -9.04 -3.17 7.90
N ALA A 103 -9.06 -1.84 8.08
CA ALA A 103 -10.19 -1.13 8.66
C ALA A 103 -11.44 -1.19 7.76
N PHE A 104 -11.25 -1.13 6.45
CA PHE A 104 -12.33 -1.34 5.49
C PHE A 104 -12.91 -2.75 5.57
N LEU A 105 -12.07 -3.78 5.47
CA LEU A 105 -12.51 -5.19 5.49
C LEU A 105 -13.30 -5.53 6.76
N LYS A 106 -12.93 -4.95 7.91
CA LYS A 106 -13.66 -5.13 9.18
C LYS A 106 -15.05 -4.48 9.19
N ARG A 107 -15.29 -3.47 8.36
CA ARG A 107 -16.57 -2.74 8.29
C ARG A 107 -17.54 -3.34 7.27
N VAL A 108 -17.04 -4.10 6.31
CA VAL A 108 -17.88 -4.76 5.31
C VAL A 108 -18.46 -6.03 5.93
N PRO A 109 -19.80 -6.18 6.00
CA PRO A 109 -20.41 -7.44 6.38
C PRO A 109 -19.99 -8.54 5.39
N ARG A 110 -19.58 -9.72 5.88
CA ARG A 110 -19.27 -10.85 4.97
C ARG A 110 -20.46 -11.25 4.10
N SER A 111 -21.68 -11.01 4.59
CA SER A 111 -22.94 -11.18 3.84
C SER A 111 -23.15 -10.15 2.72
N ALA A 112 -22.40 -9.05 2.69
CA ALA A 112 -22.48 -8.05 1.64
C ALA A 112 -21.98 -8.59 0.28
N ALA A 113 -21.24 -9.70 0.27
CA ALA A 113 -20.90 -10.40 -0.97
C ALA A 113 -22.10 -11.08 -1.65
N ALA A 114 -23.25 -11.20 -0.98
CA ALA A 114 -24.46 -11.83 -1.51
C ALA A 114 -25.49 -10.82 -2.04
N ASP A 115 -25.28 -9.52 -1.83
CA ASP A 115 -26.12 -8.44 -2.38
C ASP A 115 -25.41 -7.83 -3.61
N PRO A 116 -26.00 -7.92 -4.83
CA PRO A 116 -25.39 -7.42 -6.06
C PRO A 116 -24.95 -5.96 -5.99
N THR A 117 -25.76 -5.11 -5.34
CA THR A 117 -25.48 -3.67 -5.18
C THR A 117 -24.29 -3.40 -4.25
N GLN A 118 -24.07 -4.27 -3.26
CA GLN A 118 -22.91 -4.17 -2.38
C GLN A 118 -21.67 -4.78 -3.04
N GLN A 119 -21.85 -5.80 -3.88
CA GLN A 119 -20.77 -6.45 -4.62
C GLN A 119 -20.09 -5.49 -5.60
N GLU A 120 -20.84 -4.68 -6.35
CA GLU A 120 -20.26 -3.64 -7.21
C GLU A 120 -19.41 -2.64 -6.41
N ARG A 121 -19.91 -2.18 -5.25
CA ARG A 121 -19.16 -1.26 -4.38
C ARG A 121 -17.88 -1.90 -3.86
N LEU A 122 -17.93 -3.18 -3.51
CA LEU A 122 -16.78 -3.93 -3.04
C LEU A 122 -15.71 -4.10 -4.12
N GLN A 123 -16.14 -4.38 -5.35
CA GLN A 123 -15.26 -4.44 -6.50
C GLN A 123 -14.62 -3.08 -6.79
N GLU A 124 -15.38 -1.99 -6.78
CA GLU A 124 -14.84 -0.64 -7.02
C GLU A 124 -13.83 -0.24 -5.93
N MET A 125 -14.12 -0.55 -4.67
CA MET A 125 -13.18 -0.30 -3.58
C MET A 125 -11.91 -1.16 -3.69
N ASN A 126 -12.04 -2.42 -4.12
CA ASN A 126 -10.89 -3.27 -4.39
C ASN A 126 -10.06 -2.75 -5.57
N ARG A 127 -10.71 -2.25 -6.63
CA ARG A 127 -10.05 -1.62 -7.77
C ARG A 127 -9.27 -0.39 -7.31
N SER A 128 -9.91 0.51 -6.58
CA SER A 128 -9.29 1.71 -6.00
C SER A 128 -8.10 1.37 -5.09
N PHE A 129 -8.23 0.34 -4.26
CA PHE A 129 -7.14 -0.14 -3.41
C PHE A 129 -5.98 -0.70 -4.25
N SER A 130 -6.28 -1.56 -5.22
CA SER A 130 -5.28 -2.20 -6.07
C SER A 130 -4.49 -1.16 -6.88
N LEU A 131 -5.15 -0.11 -7.39
CA LEU A 131 -4.49 1.01 -8.06
C LEU A 131 -3.54 1.77 -7.10
N ARG A 132 -3.98 2.07 -5.88
CA ARG A 132 -3.12 2.71 -4.86
C ARG A 132 -1.92 1.84 -4.51
N TYR A 133 -2.14 0.53 -4.38
CA TYR A 133 -1.09 -0.44 -4.12
C TYR A 133 -0.06 -0.46 -5.26
N LEU A 134 -0.51 -0.60 -6.51
CA LEU A 134 0.39 -0.64 -7.68
C LEU A 134 1.17 0.66 -7.84
N ASN A 135 0.52 1.81 -7.67
CA ASN A 135 1.21 3.11 -7.70
C ASN A 135 2.27 3.22 -6.61
N MET A 136 1.97 2.74 -5.39
CA MET A 136 2.93 2.73 -4.28
C MET A 136 4.11 1.78 -4.55
N VAL A 137 3.86 0.59 -5.10
CA VAL A 137 4.92 -0.36 -5.47
C VAL A 137 5.80 0.22 -6.57
N SER A 138 5.21 0.79 -7.63
CA SER A 138 5.96 1.42 -8.72
C SER A 138 6.84 2.56 -8.20
N SER A 139 6.25 3.50 -7.43
CA SER A 139 7.00 4.60 -6.81
C SER A 139 8.12 4.10 -5.90
N ALA A 140 7.89 3.05 -5.11
CA ALA A 140 8.93 2.45 -4.27
C ALA A 140 10.03 1.78 -5.11
N THR A 141 9.70 1.13 -6.23
CA THR A 141 10.67 0.57 -7.18
C THR A 141 11.52 1.66 -7.81
N ASP A 142 10.92 2.75 -8.30
CA ASP A 142 11.65 3.84 -8.94
C ASP A 142 12.58 4.55 -7.95
N GLU A 143 12.07 4.83 -6.75
CA GLU A 143 12.85 5.47 -5.69
C GLU A 143 14.00 4.56 -5.19
N VAL A 144 13.77 3.25 -5.01
CA VAL A 144 14.84 2.33 -4.56
C VAL A 144 15.93 2.21 -5.60
N LEU A 145 15.59 2.18 -6.88
CA LEU A 145 16.55 2.05 -7.97
C LEU A 145 17.40 3.30 -8.17
N ALA A 146 17.02 4.45 -7.60
CA ALA A 146 17.82 5.67 -7.63
C ALA A 146 19.06 5.62 -6.72
N PHE A 147 19.06 4.75 -5.69
CA PHE A 147 20.20 4.61 -4.79
C PHE A 147 21.34 3.81 -5.44
N ARG A 148 22.58 4.23 -5.15
CA ARG A 148 23.82 3.59 -5.64
C ARG A 148 24.81 3.47 -4.49
N PHE A 149 25.38 2.28 -4.34
CA PHE A 149 26.33 1.97 -3.26
C PHE A 149 27.57 1.26 -3.80
N ASP A 150 28.72 1.90 -3.58
CA ASP A 150 30.02 1.31 -3.90
C ASP A 150 30.43 0.28 -2.85
N ASN A 151 30.10 0.52 -1.57
CA ASN A 151 30.32 -0.43 -0.49
C ASN A 151 29.57 -1.77 -0.71
N PRO A 152 30.26 -2.92 -0.68
CA PRO A 152 29.64 -4.24 -0.89
C PRO A 152 28.51 -4.55 0.11
N ALA A 153 28.68 -4.22 1.39
CA ALA A 153 27.68 -4.51 2.42
C ALA A 153 26.39 -3.70 2.20
N LEU A 154 26.54 -2.42 1.80
CA LEU A 154 25.40 -1.57 1.48
C LEU A 154 24.70 -2.01 0.19
N ARG A 155 25.46 -2.46 -0.80
CA ARG A 155 24.91 -3.03 -2.03
C ARG A 155 24.09 -4.29 -1.75
N THR A 156 24.60 -5.21 -0.95
CA THR A 156 23.84 -6.41 -0.54
C THR A 156 22.53 -6.03 0.18
N ARG A 157 22.56 -5.04 1.07
CA ARG A 157 21.35 -4.54 1.75
C ARG A 157 20.37 -3.91 0.76
N HIS A 158 20.85 -3.11 -0.18
CA HIS A 158 20.05 -2.52 -1.24
C HIS A 158 19.39 -3.59 -2.13
N GLU A 159 20.14 -4.60 -2.57
CA GLU A 159 19.63 -5.72 -3.37
C GLU A 159 18.56 -6.55 -2.63
N LYS A 160 18.69 -6.71 -1.31
CA LYS A 160 17.63 -7.34 -0.50
C LYS A 160 16.34 -6.54 -0.59
N VAL A 161 16.43 -5.21 -0.52
CA VAL A 161 15.25 -4.34 -0.61
C VAL A 161 14.66 -4.33 -2.02
N VAL A 162 15.49 -4.26 -3.06
CA VAL A 162 15.04 -4.36 -4.44
C VAL A 162 14.29 -5.67 -4.67
N ARG A 163 14.83 -6.81 -4.22
CA ARG A 163 14.14 -8.11 -4.31
C ARG A 163 12.84 -8.16 -3.52
N LEU A 164 12.83 -7.55 -2.32
CA LEU A 164 11.63 -7.46 -1.50
C LEU A 164 10.49 -6.71 -2.21
N ILE A 165 10.81 -5.59 -2.87
CA ILE A 165 9.82 -4.80 -3.60
C ILE A 165 9.44 -5.47 -4.91
N ALA A 166 10.38 -6.11 -5.62
CA ALA A 166 10.09 -6.85 -6.84
C ALA A 166 9.11 -8.02 -6.60
N HIS A 167 9.11 -8.61 -5.40
CA HIS A 167 8.15 -9.66 -5.03
C HIS A 167 6.68 -9.16 -4.98
N LEU A 168 6.45 -7.84 -5.05
CA LEU A 168 5.12 -7.23 -5.04
C LEU A 168 4.52 -6.95 -6.42
N GLN A 169 5.32 -7.11 -7.47
CA GLN A 169 4.93 -6.83 -8.86
C GLN A 169 4.39 -8.08 -9.56
#